data_AF-A0A401TBH8-F1
#
_entry.id   AF-A0A401TBH8-F1
#
_cell.length_a   1.000
_cell.length_b   1.000
_cell.length_c   1.000
_cell.angle_alpha   90.00
_cell.angle_beta   90.00
_cell.angle_gamma   90.00
#
_symmetry.space_group_name_H-M   'P 1'
#
loop_
_entity.id
_entity.type
_entity.pdbx_description
1 polymer ?
#
loop_
_entity_poly.entity_id
_entity_poly.type
_entity_poly.pdbx_seq_one_letter_code
_entity_poly.pdbx_strand_id
1 'polypeptide(L)'
;QSPRFGSTDVGGAYVGPTQTHILRLARELGLETYPVDHTQSSLLELQGTVRPFMGVIPPVYNPIGLLDLSNTMATIDKMASKIPRECPWEYPGAQELDSITAKELMERITWTGY
;
A
#
# COMPACT_ATOMS: atom_id res chain seq x y z
N GLN A 1 -29.85 -14.98 9.00
CA GLN A 1 -29.27 -13.61 9.04
C GLN A 1 -28.80 -13.36 10.46
N SER A 2 -27.53 -12.99 10.67
CA SER A 2 -27.03 -12.66 12.02
C SER A 2 -27.46 -11.23 12.38
N PRO A 3 -28.06 -10.98 13.55
CA PRO A 3 -28.71 -9.70 13.90
C PRO A 3 -27.73 -8.52 14.14
N ARG A 4 -26.45 -8.66 13.82
CA ARG A 4 -25.39 -7.70 14.18
C ARG A 4 -24.87 -6.83 13.02
N PHE A 5 -25.17 -7.18 11.76
CA PHE A 5 -24.66 -6.47 10.59
C PHE A 5 -25.77 -6.30 9.55
N GLY A 6 -26.18 -5.05 9.30
CA GLY A 6 -27.31 -4.69 8.44
C GLY A 6 -26.98 -4.60 6.94
N SER A 7 -25.70 -4.49 6.58
CA SER A 7 -25.21 -4.37 5.21
C SER A 7 -23.71 -4.65 5.14
N THR A 8 -23.20 -5.02 3.96
CA THR A 8 -21.77 -5.22 3.70
C THR A 8 -21.40 -4.66 2.33
N ASP A 9 -20.21 -4.06 2.22
CA ASP A 9 -19.67 -3.62 0.94
C ASP A 9 -19.07 -4.80 0.18
N VAL A 10 -19.35 -4.88 -1.13
CA VAL A 10 -18.81 -5.90 -2.06
C VAL A 10 -17.90 -5.29 -3.12
N GLY A 11 -17.59 -3.99 -2.98
CA GLY A 11 -16.73 -3.21 -3.87
C GLY A 11 -15.74 -2.35 -3.06
N GLY A 12 -15.44 -1.14 -3.54
CA GLY A 12 -14.59 -0.20 -2.81
C GLY A 12 -15.26 0.29 -1.52
N ALA A 13 -14.55 0.22 -0.39
CA ALA A 13 -15.09 0.56 0.93
C ALA A 13 -14.19 1.50 1.76
N TYR A 14 -12.89 1.59 1.44
CA TYR A 14 -11.91 2.30 2.26
C TYR A 14 -11.71 3.74 1.77
N VAL A 15 -11.75 4.68 2.72
CA VAL A 15 -11.34 6.07 2.53
C VAL A 15 -10.30 6.47 3.56
N GLY A 16 -9.47 7.48 3.24
CA GLY A 16 -8.35 7.89 4.09
C GLY A 16 -8.09 9.40 4.12
N PRO A 17 -7.21 9.88 5.02
CA PRO A 17 -7.09 11.31 5.36
C PRO A 17 -6.85 12.28 4.20
N THR A 18 -6.11 11.86 3.16
CA THR A 18 -5.78 12.71 2.01
C THR A 18 -6.85 12.69 0.91
N GLN A 19 -7.87 11.85 1.02
CA GLN A 19 -8.92 11.69 0.03
C GLN A 19 -10.05 12.71 0.25
N THR A 20 -9.70 13.99 0.14
CA THR A 20 -10.55 15.12 0.55
C THR A 20 -11.86 15.22 -0.24
N HIS A 21 -11.87 14.87 -1.52
CA HIS A 21 -13.04 14.98 -2.38
C HIS A 21 -14.17 14.02 -1.96
N ILE A 22 -13.87 12.74 -1.75
CA ILE A 22 -14.87 11.74 -1.35
C ILE A 22 -15.33 11.97 0.09
N LEU A 23 -14.43 12.36 0.99
CA LEU A 23 -14.77 12.70 2.38
C LEU A 23 -15.70 13.91 2.47
N ARG A 24 -15.48 14.93 1.63
CA ARG A 24 -16.38 16.09 1.54
C ARG A 24 -17.76 15.68 1.04
N LEU A 25 -17.82 14.90 -0.05
CA LEU A 25 -19.09 14.44 -0.63
C LEU A 25 -19.89 13.59 0.36
N ALA A 26 -19.23 12.66 1.07
CA ALA A 26 -19.88 11.85 2.10
C ALA A 26 -20.54 12.72 3.18
N ARG A 27 -19.84 13.76 3.66
CA ARG A 27 -20.38 14.70 4.64
C ARG A 27 -21.55 15.52 4.10
N GLU A 28 -21.47 16.00 2.87
CA GLU A 28 -22.57 16.73 2.21
C GLU A 28 -23.84 15.88 2.09
N LEU A 29 -23.68 14.56 1.93
CA LEU A 29 -24.78 13.59 1.88
C LEU A 29 -25.22 13.06 3.26
N GLY A 30 -24.62 13.54 4.35
CA GLY A 30 -24.95 13.09 5.71
C GLY A 30 -24.47 11.66 6.03
N LEU A 31 -23.45 11.16 5.32
CA LEU A 31 -22.84 9.86 5.57
C LEU A 31 -21.69 9.99 6.59
N GLU A 32 -21.55 8.96 7.42
CA GLU A 32 -20.47 8.86 8.41
C GLU A 32 -19.43 7.82 8.00
N THR A 33 -18.20 8.00 8.48
CA THR A 33 -17.11 7.03 8.34
C THR A 33 -16.76 6.45 9.70
N TYR A 34 -16.26 5.23 9.74
CA TYR A 34 -15.70 4.61 10.95
C TYR A 34 -14.27 4.12 10.70
N PRO A 35 -13.40 4.11 11.72
CA PRO A 35 -12.06 3.54 11.58
C PRO A 35 -12.14 2.02 11.45
N VAL A 36 -11.36 1.46 10.53
CA VAL A 36 -11.12 0.02 10.48
C VAL A 36 -10.44 -0.40 11.78
N ASP A 37 -10.91 -1.48 12.40
CA ASP A 37 -10.31 -2.00 13.62
C ASP A 37 -8.87 -2.48 13.34
N HIS A 38 -7.94 -1.92 14.10
CA HIS A 38 -6.50 -2.20 14.03
C HIS A 38 -5.91 -2.32 15.44
N THR A 39 -6.75 -2.63 16.43
CA THR A 39 -6.34 -2.75 17.84
C THR A 39 -5.57 -4.04 18.13
N GLN A 40 -5.73 -5.04 17.28
CA GLN A 40 -5.06 -6.33 17.38
C GLN A 40 -3.82 -6.41 16.48
N SER A 41 -2.94 -7.37 16.78
CA SER A 41 -1.79 -7.66 15.93
C SER A 41 -2.22 -8.07 14.53
N SER A 42 -1.53 -7.54 13.52
CA SER A 42 -1.57 -8.09 12.16
C SER A 42 -0.83 -9.43 12.13
N LEU A 43 -1.21 -10.33 11.23
CA LEU A 43 -0.58 -11.63 11.06
C LEU A 43 0.16 -11.68 9.74
N LEU A 44 1.47 -11.94 9.78
CA LEU A 44 2.25 -12.27 8.61
C LEU A 44 2.38 -13.79 8.49
N GLU A 45 1.85 -14.37 7.42
CA GLU A 45 2.10 -15.77 7.08
C GLU A 45 3.13 -15.84 5.94
N LEU A 46 4.29 -16.45 6.22
CA LEU A 46 5.32 -16.71 5.22
C LEU A 46 5.75 -18.17 5.32
N GLN A 47 5.71 -18.87 4.18
CA GLN A 47 6.13 -20.28 4.07
C GLN A 47 5.49 -21.18 5.15
N GLY A 48 4.20 -20.97 5.44
CA GLY A 48 3.45 -21.72 6.45
C GLY A 48 3.75 -21.36 7.91
N THR A 49 4.60 -20.35 8.16
CA THR A 49 4.85 -19.81 9.50
C THR A 49 4.07 -18.52 9.71
N VAL A 50 3.20 -18.48 10.72
CA VAL A 50 2.44 -17.29 11.11
C VAL A 50 3.17 -16.52 12.21
N ARG A 51 3.37 -15.22 12.03
CA ARG A 51 4.00 -14.33 13.01
C ARG A 51 3.12 -13.10 13.26
N PRO A 52 2.68 -12.85 14.50
CA PRO A 52 1.98 -11.62 14.84
C PRO A 52 2.94 -10.44 14.86
N PHE A 53 2.48 -9.27 14.41
CA PHE A 53 3.21 -8.01 14.49
C PHE A 53 2.28 -6.81 14.69
N MET A 54 2.84 -5.71 15.18
CA MET A 54 2.17 -4.42 15.30
C MET A 54 2.81 -3.41 14.35
N GLY A 55 2.01 -2.49 13.83
CA GLY A 55 2.47 -1.45 12.89
C GLY A 55 2.18 -1.79 11.43
N VAL A 56 2.78 -1.01 10.52
CA VAL A 56 2.46 -1.05 9.08
C VAL A 56 3.32 -2.06 8.31
N ILE A 57 4.57 -2.26 8.74
CA ILE A 57 5.54 -3.13 8.06
C ILE A 57 5.86 -4.30 8.99
N PRO A 58 5.75 -5.56 8.52
CA PRO A 58 6.14 -6.71 9.32
C PRO A 58 7.64 -6.70 9.68
N PRO A 59 8.04 -7.27 10.84
CA PRO A 59 9.44 -7.31 11.23
C PRO A 59 10.26 -8.22 10.31
N VAL A 60 11.25 -7.63 9.65
CA VAL A 60 12.28 -8.37 8.90
C VAL A 60 13.51 -8.54 9.79
N TYR A 61 13.73 -9.77 10.27
CA TYR A 61 14.80 -10.07 11.23
C TYR A 61 16.19 -10.22 10.58
N ASN A 62 16.25 -10.52 9.28
CA ASN A 62 17.51 -10.53 8.55
C ASN A 62 17.94 -9.09 8.28
N PRO A 63 19.09 -8.61 8.79
CA PRO A 63 19.52 -7.22 8.61
C PRO A 63 19.71 -6.86 7.13
N ILE A 64 20.14 -7.79 6.27
CA ILE A 64 20.28 -7.54 4.83
C ILE A 64 18.90 -7.39 4.19
N GLY A 65 17.94 -8.25 4.55
CA GLY A 65 16.56 -8.15 4.06
C GLY A 65 15.87 -6.87 4.53
N LEU A 66 16.14 -6.42 5.76
CA LEU A 66 15.59 -5.17 6.29
C LEU A 66 16.15 -3.95 5.54
N LEU A 67 17.46 -3.93 5.29
CA LEU A 67 18.10 -2.87 4.51
C LEU A 67 17.57 -2.85 3.07
N ASP A 68 17.39 -4.02 2.46
CA ASP A 68 16.87 -4.16 1.10
C ASP A 68 15.41 -3.71 0.98
N LEU A 69 14.55 -4.09 1.93
CA LEU A 69 13.17 -3.61 2.00
C LEU A 69 13.13 -2.08 2.14
N SER A 70 13.93 -1.53 3.06
CA SER A 70 14.01 -0.08 3.26
C SER A 70 14.50 0.65 2.01
N ASN A 71 15.54 0.12 1.35
CA ASN A 71 16.07 0.67 0.10
C ASN A 71 15.04 0.60 -1.03
N THR A 72 14.35 -0.52 -1.18
CA THR A 72 13.33 -0.74 -2.20
C THR A 72 12.19 0.27 -2.05
N MET A 73 11.64 0.43 -0.84
CA MET A 73 10.59 1.42 -0.57
C MET A 73 11.06 2.85 -0.86
N ALA A 74 12.24 3.23 -0.36
CA ALA A 74 12.81 4.56 -0.59
C ALA A 74 13.10 4.82 -2.08
N THR A 75 13.49 3.80 -2.83
CA THR A 75 13.75 3.89 -4.27
C THR A 75 12.45 4.14 -5.02
N ILE A 76 11.37 3.41 -4.71
CA ILE A 76 10.05 3.63 -5.30
C ILE A 76 9.54 5.04 -5.00
N ASP A 77 9.62 5.51 -3.75
CA ASP A 77 9.21 6.86 -3.38
C ASP A 77 10.04 7.94 -4.10
N LYS A 78 11.36 7.73 -4.22
CA LYS A 78 12.25 8.64 -4.95
C LYS A 78 11.97 8.65 -6.45
N MET A 79 11.55 7.53 -7.03
CA MET A 79 11.10 7.49 -8.43
C MET A 79 9.78 8.24 -8.58
N ALA A 80 8.78 7.91 -7.75
CA ALA A 80 7.46 8.52 -7.78
C ALA A 80 7.52 10.05 -7.61
N SER A 81 8.36 10.55 -6.70
CA SER A 81 8.52 12.00 -6.46
C SER A 81 9.07 12.78 -7.66
N LYS A 82 9.71 12.13 -8.63
CA LYS A 82 10.23 12.76 -9.86
C LYS A 82 9.25 12.72 -11.03
N ILE A 83 8.24 11.86 -10.96
CA ILE A 83 7.27 11.68 -12.05
C ILE A 83 6.19 12.77 -11.90
N PRO A 84 5.97 13.62 -12.92
CA PRO A 84 4.89 14.60 -12.88
C PRO A 84 3.55 13.90 -12.76
N ARG A 85 2.77 14.23 -11.72
CA ARG A 85 1.49 13.55 -11.41
C ARG A 85 0.48 13.64 -12.56
N GLU A 86 0.34 14.82 -13.15
CA GLU A 86 -0.68 15.10 -14.18
C GLU A 86 -0.23 14.70 -15.60
N CYS A 87 1.08 14.54 -15.81
CA CYS A 87 1.66 14.21 -17.11
C CYS A 87 2.82 13.20 -16.96
N PRO A 88 2.58 11.99 -16.44
CA PRO A 88 3.65 11.01 -16.16
C PRO A 88 4.42 10.60 -17.42
N TRP A 89 3.80 10.67 -18.60
CA TRP A 89 4.43 10.40 -19.91
C TRP A 89 5.50 11.43 -20.31
N GLU A 90 5.56 12.60 -19.67
CA GLU A 90 6.59 13.62 -19.92
C GLU A 90 7.86 13.42 -19.08
N TYR A 91 7.84 12.49 -18.11
CA TYR A 91 9.04 12.15 -17.34
C TYR A 91 10.15 11.66 -18.29
N PRO A 92 11.41 12.14 -18.18
CA PRO A 92 12.48 11.76 -19.12
C PRO A 92 12.73 10.26 -19.27
N GLY A 93 12.42 9.45 -18.25
CA GLY A 93 12.52 7.99 -18.28
C GLY A 93 11.18 7.27 -18.50
N ALA A 94 10.12 7.95 -18.91
CA ALA A 94 8.78 7.38 -19.02
C ALA A 94 8.74 6.17 -19.96
N GLN A 95 9.33 6.27 -21.15
CA GLN A 95 9.33 5.18 -22.13
C GLN A 95 10.03 3.92 -21.60
N GLU A 96 11.14 4.07 -20.88
CA GLU A 96 11.84 2.92 -20.28
C GLU A 96 10.97 2.26 -19.21
N LEU A 97 10.43 3.06 -18.28
CA LEU A 97 9.61 2.55 -17.18
C LEU A 97 8.30 1.92 -17.67
N ASP A 98 7.68 2.48 -18.71
CA ASP A 98 6.44 1.95 -19.31
C ASP A 98 6.68 0.72 -20.19
N SER A 99 7.93 0.52 -20.65
CA SER A 99 8.32 -0.66 -21.43
C SER A 99 8.58 -1.91 -20.58
N ILE A 100 8.65 -1.77 -19.26
CA ILE A 100 8.89 -2.88 -18.33
C ILE A 100 7.67 -3.12 -17.45
N THR A 101 7.49 -4.37 -17.07
CA THR A 101 6.49 -4.75 -16.06
C THR A 101 6.94 -4.31 -14.67
N ALA A 102 5.98 -4.15 -13.76
CA ALA A 102 6.29 -3.93 -12.34
C ALA A 102 7.16 -5.06 -11.76
N LYS A 103 6.98 -6.30 -12.23
CA LYS A 103 7.82 -7.44 -11.83
C LYS A 103 9.29 -7.22 -12.20
N GLU A 104 9.57 -6.85 -13.45
CA GLU A 104 10.95 -6.59 -13.89
C GLU A 104 11.56 -5.41 -13.15
N LEU A 105 10.78 -4.37 -12.83
CA LEU A 105 11.25 -3.29 -11.96
C LEU A 105 11.64 -3.82 -10.57
N MET A 106 10.79 -4.64 -9.94
CA MET A 106 11.08 -5.24 -8.64
C MET A 106 12.35 -6.10 -8.66
N GLU A 107 12.54 -6.91 -9.70
CA GLU A 107 13.75 -7.73 -9.89
C GLU A 107 15.02 -6.87 -10.08
N ARG A 108 14.90 -5.66 -10.63
CA ARG A 108 16.03 -4.73 -10.79
C ARG A 108 16.44 -4.03 -9.49
N ILE A 109 15.47 -3.71 -8.61
CA ILE A 109 15.72 -2.86 -7.44
C ILE A 109 15.78 -3.62 -6.11
N THR A 110 15.33 -4.88 -6.08
CA THR A 110 15.31 -5.74 -4.89
C THR A 110 16.43 -6.76 -4.97
N TRP A 111 17.16 -6.95 -3.88
CA TRP A 111 18.34 -7.82 -3.82
C TRP A 111 18.07 -9.18 -3.16
N THR A 112 17.05 -9.24 -2.32
CA THR A 112 16.68 -10.41 -1.51
C THR A 112 15.32 -10.95 -1.96
N GLY A 113 15.17 -12.28 -1.98
CA GLY A 113 13.92 -12.96 -2.34
C GLY A 113 13.04 -13.29 -1.13
N TYR A 114 12.96 -12.36 -0.17
CA TYR A 114 12.17 -12.54 1.05
C TYR A 114 10.66 -12.59 0.77
#